data_AF-A0A9W4S6E6-F1
#
_entry.id   AF-A0A9W4S6E6-F1
#
_cell.length_a   1.000
_cell.length_b   1.000
_cell.length_c   1.000
_cell.angle_alpha   90.00
_cell.angle_beta   90.00
_cell.angle_gamma   90.00
#
_symmetry.space_group_name_H-M   'P 1'
#
loop_
_entity.id
_entity.type
_entity.pdbx_description
1 polymer ?
#
loop_
_entity_poly.entity_id
_entity_poly.type
_entity_poly.pdbx_seq_one_letter_code
_entity_poly.pdbx_strand_id
1 'polypeptide(L)'
;MASAPEAPTAAVPVEAVEPAAASTGGQKVDPWNVSGEVGEDGKVKAIDYKKIVDEFGTKLIDDALLERFERVTGHKPHHFLRRQIVFSHRDLDLILDRYEKKEPFFIYTGAFGIWGRL
;
A
#
# COMPACT_ATOMS: atom_id res chain seq x y z
N MET A 1 -0.39 49.78 -4.40
CA MET A 1 0.50 49.15 -5.40
C MET A 1 1.42 48.19 -4.67
N ALA A 2 1.02 46.93 -4.53
CA ALA A 2 1.85 45.89 -3.92
C ALA A 2 1.87 44.69 -4.87
N SER A 3 3.02 44.49 -5.52
CA SER A 3 3.30 43.39 -6.43
C SER A 3 3.50 42.10 -5.66
N ALA A 4 2.76 41.05 -6.03
CA ALA A 4 3.08 39.68 -5.68
C ALA A 4 4.04 39.11 -6.73
N PRO A 5 5.08 38.33 -6.37
CA PRO A 5 5.88 37.61 -7.35
C PRO A 5 5.17 36.30 -7.74
N GLU A 6 4.75 36.21 -9.00
CA GLU A 6 4.33 34.98 -9.68
C GLU A 6 5.51 33.99 -9.77
N ALA A 7 5.31 32.77 -9.31
CA ALA A 7 6.21 31.66 -9.58
C ALA A 7 5.85 31.03 -10.94
N PRO A 8 6.84 30.68 -11.79
CA PRO A 8 6.58 30.29 -13.17
C PRO A 8 5.98 28.87 -13.25
N THR A 9 4.80 28.77 -13.85
CA THR A 9 4.18 27.52 -14.30
C THR A 9 5.06 26.90 -15.39
N ALA A 10 5.86 25.89 -15.01
CA ALA A 10 6.43 24.96 -15.97
C ALA A 10 5.31 24.00 -16.41
N ALA A 11 4.86 24.16 -17.65
CA ALA A 11 3.94 23.24 -18.31
C ALA A 11 4.59 21.85 -18.44
N VAL A 12 3.99 20.85 -17.79
CA VAL A 12 4.29 19.43 -18.08
C VAL A 12 3.38 18.99 -19.23
N PRO A 13 3.93 18.42 -20.32
CA PRO A 13 3.12 18.01 -21.46
C PRO A 13 2.28 16.78 -21.11
N VAL A 14 0.99 16.85 -21.45
CA VAL A 14 0.03 15.74 -21.40
C VAL A 14 0.31 14.80 -22.57
N GLU A 15 1.11 13.76 -22.32
CA GLU A 15 1.22 12.63 -23.24
C GLU A 15 -0.01 11.72 -23.09
N ALA A 16 -0.62 11.42 -24.23
CA ALA A 16 -1.87 10.69 -24.37
C ALA A 16 -1.76 9.24 -23.87
N VAL A 17 -2.73 8.81 -23.07
CA VAL A 17 -2.87 7.40 -22.67
C VAL A 17 -3.68 6.68 -23.74
N GLU A 18 -2.99 5.94 -24.61
CA GLU A 18 -3.59 4.95 -25.52
C GLU A 18 -4.19 3.77 -24.73
N PRO A 19 -5.27 3.13 -25.26
CA PRO A 19 -6.01 2.12 -24.53
C PRO A 19 -5.21 0.82 -24.35
N ALA A 20 -5.34 0.25 -23.16
CA ALA A 20 -4.67 -0.96 -22.70
C ALA A 20 -4.74 -2.12 -23.71
N ALA A 21 -3.60 -2.44 -24.31
CA ALA A 21 -3.35 -3.76 -24.85
C ALA A 21 -3.35 -4.76 -23.68
N ALA A 22 -4.14 -5.83 -23.81
CA ALA A 22 -4.08 -6.96 -22.90
C ALA A 22 -2.66 -7.55 -22.94
N SER A 23 -1.87 -7.27 -21.89
CA SER A 23 -0.54 -7.84 -21.76
C SER A 23 -0.65 -9.26 -21.24
N THR A 24 -0.30 -10.22 -22.08
CA THR A 24 0.10 -11.55 -21.67
C THR A 24 1.41 -11.43 -20.88
N GLY A 25 1.33 -11.09 -19.59
CA GLY A 25 2.52 -10.86 -18.78
C GLY A 25 2.22 -10.26 -17.41
N GLY A 26 2.61 -11.00 -16.37
CA GLY A 26 2.75 -10.52 -14.99
C GLY A 26 1.46 -10.10 -14.29
N GLN A 27 1.55 -9.97 -12.97
CA GLN A 27 0.55 -9.29 -12.17
C GLN A 27 0.94 -7.81 -12.09
N LYS A 28 -0.02 -6.89 -12.28
CA LYS A 28 0.22 -5.44 -12.22
C LYS A 28 -0.49 -4.84 -11.01
N VAL A 29 0.27 -4.26 -10.09
CA VAL A 29 -0.24 -3.61 -8.88
C VAL A 29 0.36 -2.21 -8.80
N ASP A 30 -0.45 -1.20 -9.04
CA ASP A 30 -0.11 0.21 -8.92
C ASP A 30 -1.26 0.98 -8.24
N PRO A 31 -1.05 2.23 -7.77
CA PRO A 31 -2.08 2.96 -7.03
C PRO A 31 -3.41 3.16 -7.75
N TRP A 32 -3.43 3.00 -9.08
CA TRP A 32 -4.59 3.25 -9.93
C TRP A 32 -5.16 1.97 -10.54
N ASN A 33 -4.35 0.92 -10.72
CA ASN A 33 -4.73 -0.32 -11.36
C ASN A 33 -4.24 -1.55 -10.60
N VAL A 34 -5.14 -2.54 -10.47
CA VAL A 34 -4.83 -3.86 -9.93
C VAL A 34 -5.33 -4.89 -10.93
N SER A 35 -4.42 -5.66 -11.52
CA SER A 35 -4.74 -6.70 -12.50
C SER A 35 -3.99 -8.00 -12.15
N GLY A 36 -4.75 -9.08 -11.98
CA GLY A 36 -4.20 -10.43 -11.77
C GLY A 36 -3.61 -11.01 -13.06
N GLU A 37 -2.69 -11.97 -12.93
CA GLU A 37 -2.12 -12.69 -14.06
C GLU A 37 -3.24 -13.41 -14.83
N VAL A 38 -3.34 -13.16 -16.14
CA VAL A 38 -4.27 -13.87 -17.02
C VAL A 38 -3.61 -15.15 -17.49
N GLY A 39 -4.13 -16.31 -17.06
CA GLY A 39 -3.64 -17.60 -17.54
C GLY A 39 -4.06 -17.87 -18.99
N GLU A 40 -3.38 -18.81 -19.66
CA GLU A 40 -3.65 -19.21 -21.06
C GLU A 40 -5.11 -19.66 -21.31
N ASP A 41 -5.82 -20.09 -20.26
CA ASP A 41 -7.24 -20.47 -20.27
C ASP A 41 -8.22 -19.28 -20.17
N GLY A 42 -7.74 -18.03 -20.24
CA GLY A 42 -8.56 -16.83 -20.11
C GLY A 42 -9.11 -16.60 -18.69
N LYS A 43 -8.67 -17.36 -17.69
CA LYS A 43 -9.02 -17.19 -16.28
C LYS A 43 -7.98 -16.32 -15.58
N VAL A 44 -8.47 -15.28 -14.90
CA VAL A 44 -7.65 -14.46 -13.99
C VAL A 44 -7.24 -15.35 -12.81
N LYS A 45 -5.94 -15.60 -12.66
CA LYS A 45 -5.40 -16.29 -11.48
C LYS A 45 -5.54 -15.41 -10.25
N ALA A 46 -5.64 -16.06 -9.09
CA ALA A 46 -5.56 -15.36 -7.82
C ALA A 46 -4.24 -14.59 -7.73
N ILE A 47 -4.31 -13.39 -7.14
CA ILE A 47 -3.17 -12.51 -6.91
C ILE A 47 -2.13 -13.24 -6.04
N ASP A 48 -0.88 -13.26 -6.49
CA ASP A 48 0.24 -13.82 -5.74
C ASP A 48 0.85 -12.75 -4.83
N TYR A 49 0.43 -12.79 -3.56
CA TYR A 49 0.87 -11.82 -2.55
C TYR A 49 2.35 -11.96 -2.17
N LYS A 50 2.99 -13.14 -2.35
CA LYS A 50 4.42 -13.30 -2.04
C LYS A 50 5.28 -12.53 -3.03
N LYS A 51 4.95 -12.62 -4.32
CA LYS A 51 5.61 -11.83 -5.37
C LYS A 51 5.48 -10.33 -5.15
N ILE A 52 4.30 -9.87 -4.71
CA ILE A 52 4.10 -8.45 -4.34
C ILE A 52 5.08 -8.05 -3.23
N VAL A 53 5.20 -8.85 -2.16
CA VAL A 53 6.11 -8.51 -1.06
C VAL A 53 7.55 -8.35 -1.55
N ASP A 54 8.00 -9.27 -2.40
CA ASP A 54 9.36 -9.25 -2.95
C ASP A 54 9.57 -8.03 -3.88
N GLU A 55 8.61 -7.72 -4.76
CA GLU A 55 8.65 -6.58 -5.68
C GLU A 55 8.63 -5.23 -4.95
N PHE A 56 7.81 -5.11 -3.90
CA PHE A 56 7.71 -3.90 -3.09
C PHE A 56 8.79 -3.84 -1.99
N GLY A 57 9.59 -4.89 -1.80
CA GLY A 57 10.62 -4.96 -0.76
C GLY A 57 10.07 -4.73 0.65
N THR A 58 8.85 -5.19 0.92
CA THR A 58 8.25 -5.14 2.27
C THR A 58 8.60 -6.40 3.05
N LYS A 59 8.36 -6.37 4.36
CA LYS A 59 8.51 -7.56 5.20
C LYS A 59 7.14 -8.17 5.44
N LEU A 60 7.06 -9.50 5.44
CA LEU A 60 5.84 -10.21 5.86
C LEU A 60 5.62 -10.04 7.36
N ILE A 61 4.34 -10.03 7.75
CA ILE A 61 3.95 -10.06 9.15
C ILE A 61 3.98 -11.51 9.62
N ASP A 62 5.06 -11.87 10.30
CA ASP A 62 5.23 -13.20 10.89
C ASP A 62 4.42 -13.36 12.18
N ASP A 63 4.13 -14.62 12.55
CA ASP A 63 3.44 -14.94 13.81
C ASP A 63 4.21 -14.44 15.04
N ALA A 64 5.55 -14.45 14.99
CA ALA A 64 6.40 -13.90 16.05
C ALA A 64 6.19 -12.38 16.25
N LEU A 65 5.93 -11.64 15.16
CA LEU A 65 5.61 -10.20 15.22
C LEU A 65 4.23 -9.98 15.84
N LEU A 66 3.27 -10.85 15.55
CA LEU A 66 1.93 -10.82 16.15
C LEU A 66 1.95 -11.10 17.65
N GLU A 67 2.74 -12.09 18.09
CA GLU A 67 2.95 -12.36 19.51
C GLU A 67 3.61 -11.18 20.23
N ARG A 68 4.60 -10.56 19.57
CA ARG A 68 5.23 -9.34 20.08
C ARG A 68 4.22 -8.20 20.20
N PHE A 69 3.38 -7.99 19.19
CA PHE A 69 2.33 -6.98 19.20
C PHE A 69 1.38 -7.18 20.39
N GLU A 70 0.95 -8.42 20.64
CA GLU A 70 0.08 -8.77 21.78
C GLU A 70 0.75 -8.48 23.13
N ARG A 71 2.04 -8.83 23.27
CA ARG A 71 2.80 -8.57 24.49
C ARG A 71 3.00 -7.07 24.76
N VAL A 72 3.30 -6.30 23.72
CA VAL A 72 3.61 -4.87 23.84
C VAL A 72 2.35 -4.06 24.11
N THR A 73 1.25 -4.34 23.39
CA THR A 73 -0.01 -3.59 23.54
C THR A 73 -0.90 -4.12 24.66
N GLY A 74 -0.68 -5.36 25.13
CA GLY A 74 -1.55 -6.04 26.07
C GLY A 74 -2.93 -6.40 25.51
N HIS A 75 -3.12 -6.22 24.19
CA HIS A 75 -4.38 -6.45 23.51
C HIS A 75 -4.22 -7.48 22.41
N LYS A 76 -5.24 -8.33 22.26
CA LYS A 76 -5.26 -9.35 21.21
C LYS A 76 -5.14 -8.69 19.83
N PRO A 77 -4.24 -9.15 18.93
CA PRO A 77 -4.06 -8.59 17.60
C PRO A 77 -5.38 -8.55 16.82
N HIS A 78 -5.60 -7.47 16.07
CA HIS A 78 -6.82 -7.27 15.29
C HIS A 78 -7.07 -8.44 14.32
N HIS A 79 -8.33 -8.77 14.04
CA HIS A 79 -8.65 -9.91 13.18
C HIS A 79 -8.12 -9.78 11.75
N PHE A 80 -7.84 -8.56 11.27
CA PHE A 80 -7.21 -8.32 9.97
C PHE A 80 -5.74 -8.77 9.92
N LEU A 81 -5.03 -8.65 11.03
CA LEU A 81 -3.66 -9.16 11.15
C LEU A 81 -3.68 -10.69 11.24
N ARG A 82 -4.57 -11.26 12.07
CA ARG A 82 -4.69 -12.73 12.22
C ARG A 82 -5.17 -13.45 10.96
N ARG A 83 -6.00 -12.79 10.14
CA ARG A 83 -6.51 -13.33 8.88
C ARG A 83 -5.59 -13.03 7.69
N GLN A 84 -4.41 -12.44 7.92
CA GLN A 84 -3.45 -12.10 6.87
C GLN A 84 -4.06 -11.19 5.78
N ILE A 85 -4.98 -10.30 6.17
CA ILE A 85 -5.54 -9.27 5.27
C ILE A 85 -4.57 -8.08 5.19
N VAL A 86 -4.00 -7.72 6.33
CA VAL A 86 -2.78 -6.91 6.39
C VAL A 86 -1.64 -7.89 6.55
N PHE A 87 -0.92 -8.15 5.45
CA PHE A 87 0.07 -9.24 5.36
C PHE A 87 1.51 -8.74 5.37
N SER A 88 1.76 -7.47 5.04
CA SER A 88 3.10 -6.91 4.97
C SER A 88 3.22 -5.58 5.70
N HIS A 89 4.44 -5.25 6.11
CA HIS A 89 4.78 -4.04 6.83
C HIS A 89 6.14 -3.47 6.40
N ARG A 90 6.35 -2.18 6.73
CA ARG A 90 7.67 -1.54 6.75
C ARG A 90 7.88 -0.95 8.14
N ASP A 91 8.95 -1.36 8.81
CA ASP A 91 9.40 -0.83 10.10
C ASP A 91 8.36 -0.84 11.25
N LEU A 92 7.41 -1.77 11.23
CA LEU A 92 6.49 -2.00 12.35
C LEU A 92 7.24 -2.28 13.67
N ASP A 93 8.38 -2.97 13.60
CA ASP A 93 9.27 -3.20 14.74
C ASP A 93 9.68 -1.91 15.44
N LEU A 94 10.02 -0.87 14.67
CA LEU A 94 10.43 0.42 15.20
C LEU A 94 9.27 1.12 15.93
N ILE A 95 8.05 0.96 15.45
CA ILE A 95 6.85 1.51 16.09
C ILE A 95 6.60 0.80 17.42
N LEU A 96 6.76 -0.53 17.45
CA LEU A 96 6.66 -1.32 18.68
C LEU A 96 7.73 -0.91 19.70
N ASP A 97 8.98 -0.71 19.27
CA ASP A 97 10.07 -0.23 20.13
C ASP A 97 9.76 1.16 20.73
N ARG A 98 9.21 2.07 19.92
CA ARG A 98 8.79 3.41 20.40
C ARG A 98 7.67 3.32 21.41
N TYR A 99 6.71 2.43 21.20
CA TYR A 99 5.63 2.20 22.16
C TYR A 99 6.17 1.67 23.49
N GLU A 100 7.13 0.74 23.47
CA GLU A 100 7.81 0.25 24.69
C GLU A 100 8.54 1.38 25.44
N LYS A 101 9.16 2.31 24.70
CA LYS A 101 9.85 3.50 25.24
C LYS A 101 8.91 4.65 25.66
N LYS A 102 7.60 4.51 25.43
CA LYS A 102 6.58 5.56 25.64
C LYS A 102 6.87 6.84 24.85
N GLU A 103 7.49 6.70 23.68
CA GLU A 103 7.68 7.81 22.75
C GLU A 103 6.39 8.04 21.96
N PRO A 104 5.97 9.30 21.75
CA PRO A 104 4.78 9.61 20.98
C PRO A 104 4.99 9.31 19.50
N PHE A 105 3.96 8.74 18.86
CA PHE A 105 3.87 8.62 17.41
C PHE A 105 2.43 8.90 16.96
N PHE A 106 2.26 9.13 15.66
CA PHE A 106 0.97 9.45 15.05
C PHE A 106 0.62 8.42 13.98
N ILE A 107 -0.67 8.16 13.80
CA ILE A 107 -1.20 7.32 12.73
C ILE A 107 -1.72 8.25 11.64
N TYR A 108 -1.20 8.09 10.42
CA TYR A 108 -1.65 8.83 9.25
C TYR A 108 -2.26 7.89 8.22
N THR A 109 -3.50 8.16 7.85
CA THR A 109 -4.19 7.49 6.75
C THR A 109 -4.95 8.55 5.94
N GLY A 110 -5.02 8.36 4.62
CA GLY A 110 -5.69 9.26 3.71
C GLY A 110 -6.75 8.51 2.90
N ALA A 111 -7.85 9.19 2.59
CA ALA A 111 -8.80 8.77 1.58
C ALA A 111 -8.96 9.93 0.59
N PHE A 112 -8.66 9.69 -0.68
CA PHE A 112 -8.90 10.70 -1.71
C PHE A 112 -10.39 10.71 -2.05
N GLY A 113 -11.01 11.89 -1.94
CA GLY A 113 -12.42 12.06 -2.25
C GLY A 113 -12.67 11.95 -3.74
N ILE A 114 -13.32 10.88 -4.18
CA ILE A 114 -13.79 10.74 -5.56
C ILE A 114 -15.10 11.54 -5.67
N TRP A 115 -15.03 12.71 -6.30
CA TRP A 115 -16.22 13.52 -6.57
C TRP A 115 -16.95 12.92 -7.76
N GLY A 116 -17.91 12.02 -7.50
CA GLY A 116 -18.56 11.26 -8.56
C GLY A 116 -19.63 10.30 -8.04
N ARG A 117 -20.66 10.85 -7.39
CA ARG A 117 -21.96 10.19 -7.27
C ARG A 117 -23.06 11.25 -7.26
N LEU A 118 -23.56 11.57 -8.45
CA LEU A 118 -24.94 11.97 -8.78
C LEU A 118 -25.12 11.88 -10.29
#